data_AF-A0A3M0I561-F1
#
_entry.id   AF-A0A3M0I561-F1
#
_cell.length_a   1.000
_cell.length_b   1.000
_cell.length_c   1.000
_cell.angle_alpha   90.00
_cell.angle_beta   90.00
_cell.angle_gamma   90.00
#
_symmetry.space_group_name_H-M   'P 1'
#
loop_
_entity.id
_entity.type
_entity.pdbx_description
1 polymer ?
#
loop_
_entity_poly.entity_id
_entity_poly.type
_entity_poly.pdbx_seq_one_letter_code
_entity_poly.pdbx_strand_id
1 'polypeptide(L)'
;MSVIPPVQPSVLDTTLIGHTPESAFTDTIAVAQHAERLGYVRYRMAEHHDAPGVGSSAPAITVGAIAAATSRIRVGAGGDMLPNHVPLVAAQ
;
A
#
# COMPACT_ATOMS: atom_id res chain seq x y z
N MET A 1 24.42 -13.42 25.20
CA MET A 1 23.56 -13.72 24.02
C MET A 1 22.46 -12.68 23.99
N SER A 2 22.44 -11.79 23.00
CA SER A 2 21.36 -10.80 22.85
C SER A 2 20.17 -11.45 22.18
N VAL A 3 19.01 -11.46 22.83
CA VAL A 3 17.75 -11.92 22.22
C VAL A 3 17.29 -10.82 21.27
N ILE A 4 17.17 -11.13 19.98
CA ILE A 4 16.58 -10.20 19.00
C ILE A 4 15.06 -10.21 19.21
N PRO A 5 14.40 -9.06 19.39
CA PRO A 5 12.95 -9.01 19.53
C PRO A 5 12.27 -9.48 18.23
N PRO A 6 11.07 -10.08 18.32
CA PRO A 6 10.34 -10.52 17.14
C PRO A 6 10.02 -9.35 16.21
N VAL A 7 10.30 -9.53 14.92
CA VAL A 7 10.02 -8.53 13.88
C VAL A 7 8.52 -8.50 13.60
N GLN A 8 7.93 -7.31 13.64
CA GLN A 8 6.52 -7.11 13.29
C GLN A 8 6.36 -7.03 11.76
N PRO A 9 5.52 -7.87 11.13
CA PRO A 9 5.42 -7.93 9.68
C PRO A 9 4.65 -6.73 9.08
N SER A 10 4.96 -6.40 7.83
CA SER A 10 4.32 -5.32 7.07
C SER A 10 4.23 -5.71 5.59
N VAL A 11 3.33 -5.07 4.85
CA VAL A 11 3.13 -5.30 3.40
C VAL A 11 3.63 -4.08 2.61
N LEU A 12 4.30 -4.33 1.49
CA LEU A 12 4.54 -3.38 0.41
C LEU A 12 3.83 -3.92 -0.84
N ASP A 13 2.91 -3.14 -1.39
CA ASP A 13 2.05 -3.53 -2.50
C ASP A 13 2.24 -2.57 -3.68
N THR A 14 2.14 -3.13 -4.89
CA THR A 14 2.21 -2.43 -6.17
C THR A 14 0.89 -2.54 -6.96
N THR A 15 -0.14 -3.19 -6.40
CA THR A 15 -1.40 -3.52 -7.09
C THR A 15 -1.12 -4.31 -8.37
N LEU A 16 -0.78 -5.58 -8.24
CA LEU A 16 -0.49 -6.44 -9.39
C LEU A 16 -1.77 -6.72 -10.19
N ILE A 17 -1.71 -6.42 -11.48
CA ILE A 17 -2.82 -6.66 -12.42
C ILE A 17 -2.71 -8.08 -12.95
N GLY A 18 -3.45 -9.01 -12.34
CA GLY A 18 -3.52 -10.40 -12.80
C GLY A 18 -4.51 -10.62 -13.94
N HIS A 19 -5.68 -9.97 -13.88
CA HIS A 19 -6.76 -10.11 -14.86
C HIS A 19 -7.17 -8.76 -15.44
N THR A 20 -7.86 -7.93 -14.65
CA THR A 20 -8.22 -6.56 -15.04
C THR A 20 -7.75 -5.57 -13.98
N PRO A 21 -7.55 -4.29 -14.35
CA PRO A 21 -7.21 -3.26 -13.38
C PRO A 21 -8.24 -3.16 -12.25
N GLU A 22 -9.52 -3.26 -12.56
CA GLU A 22 -10.62 -3.16 -11.59
C GLU A 22 -10.57 -4.29 -10.55
N SER A 23 -10.31 -5.52 -11.00
CA SER A 23 -10.19 -6.65 -10.08
C SER A 23 -8.97 -6.48 -9.18
N ALA A 24 -7.84 -5.99 -9.72
CA ALA A 24 -6.61 -5.77 -8.97
C ALA A 24 -6.79 -4.80 -7.79
N PHE A 25 -7.53 -3.71 -7.97
CA PHE A 25 -7.82 -2.78 -6.85
C PHE A 25 -8.73 -3.41 -5.79
N THR A 26 -9.70 -4.22 -6.21
CA THR A 26 -10.56 -4.98 -5.28
C THR A 26 -9.72 -5.98 -4.48
N ASP A 27 -8.80 -6.67 -5.14
CA ASP A 27 -7.88 -7.63 -4.53
C ASP A 27 -6.92 -6.92 -3.56
N THR A 28 -6.34 -5.78 -3.91
CA THR A 28 -5.50 -4.96 -3.01
C THR A 28 -6.24 -4.63 -1.71
N ILE A 29 -7.51 -4.23 -1.77
CA ILE A 29 -8.31 -3.94 -0.57
C ILE A 29 -8.53 -5.22 0.26
N ALA A 30 -8.88 -6.33 -0.40
CA ALA A 30 -9.08 -7.61 0.26
C ALA A 30 -7.81 -8.13 0.97
N VAL A 31 -6.65 -7.97 0.33
CA VAL A 31 -5.34 -8.30 0.90
C VAL A 31 -5.03 -7.43 2.11
N ALA A 32 -5.30 -6.11 2.06
CA ALA A 32 -5.09 -5.23 3.20
C ALA A 32 -5.95 -5.60 4.42
N GLN A 33 -7.24 -5.88 4.20
CA GLN A 33 -8.12 -6.38 5.26
C GLN A 33 -7.65 -7.73 5.81
N HIS A 34 -7.13 -8.61 4.95
CA HIS A 34 -6.59 -9.90 5.40
C HIS A 34 -5.31 -9.72 6.22
N ALA A 35 -4.39 -8.86 5.79
CA ALA A 35 -3.18 -8.53 6.51
C ALA A 35 -3.49 -7.95 7.91
N GLU A 36 -4.51 -7.08 8.02
CA GLU A 36 -5.00 -6.59 9.31
C GLU A 36 -5.48 -7.72 10.22
N ARG A 37 -6.27 -8.67 9.69
CA ARG A 37 -6.74 -9.84 10.46
C ARG A 37 -5.59 -10.72 10.95
N LEU A 38 -4.48 -10.78 10.20
CA LEU A 38 -3.27 -11.52 10.55
C LEU A 38 -2.33 -10.77 11.50
N GLY A 39 -2.64 -9.52 11.87
CA GLY A 39 -1.82 -8.74 12.81
C GLY A 39 -0.62 -8.03 12.18
N TYR A 40 -0.62 -7.82 10.86
CA TYR A 40 0.38 -6.97 10.21
C TYR A 40 0.25 -5.53 10.68
N VAL A 41 1.38 -4.83 10.83
CA VAL A 41 1.39 -3.51 11.48
C VAL A 41 1.38 -2.33 10.53
N ARG A 42 1.69 -2.57 9.24
CA ARG A 42 1.64 -1.56 8.16
C ARG A 42 1.28 -2.19 6.82
N TYR A 43 0.53 -1.45 6.02
CA TYR A 43 0.28 -1.70 4.60
C TYR A 43 0.74 -0.48 3.80
N ARG A 44 1.63 -0.66 2.84
CA ARG A 44 2.21 0.44 2.08
C ARG A 44 2.02 0.26 0.58
N MET A 45 1.63 1.33 -0.10
CA MET A 45 1.55 1.38 -1.56
C MET A 45 2.83 1.99 -2.14
N ALA A 46 3.52 1.29 -3.03
CA ALA A 46 4.61 1.88 -3.81
C ALA A 46 4.05 2.71 -4.98
N GLU A 47 4.80 3.69 -5.49
CA GLU A 47 4.44 4.42 -6.70
C GLU A 47 5.17 3.84 -7.93
N HIS A 48 4.44 3.53 -9.00
CA HIS A 48 5.01 3.08 -10.27
C HIS A 48 4.27 3.68 -11.46
N HIS A 49 5.04 4.16 -12.44
CA HIS A 49 4.56 4.65 -13.73
C HIS A 49 5.23 3.85 -14.84
N ASP A 50 4.54 3.69 -15.98
CA ASP A 50 5.04 2.95 -17.15
C ASP A 50 5.56 1.52 -16.85
N ALA A 51 4.94 0.87 -15.86
CA ALA A 51 5.28 -0.48 -15.41
C ALA A 51 4.15 -1.46 -15.79
N PRO A 52 4.29 -2.25 -16.87
CA PRO A 52 3.27 -3.20 -17.28
C PRO A 52 2.91 -4.19 -16.17
N GLY A 53 1.61 -4.39 -15.92
CA GLY A 53 1.11 -5.28 -14.88
C GLY A 53 1.07 -4.70 -13.47
N VAL A 54 1.37 -3.41 -13.30
CA VAL A 54 1.38 -2.70 -12.01
C VAL A 54 0.36 -1.56 -12.03
N GLY A 55 -0.54 -1.52 -11.04
CA GLY A 55 -1.65 -0.56 -10.96
C GLY A 55 -1.43 0.62 -10.02
N SER A 56 -0.24 0.76 -9.45
CA SER A 56 0.04 1.69 -8.34
C SER A 56 0.66 3.04 -8.75
N SER A 57 0.05 3.75 -9.70
CA SER A 57 0.55 5.07 -10.15
C SER A 57 0.16 6.26 -9.26
N ALA A 58 -0.87 6.11 -8.43
CA ALA A 58 -1.35 7.16 -7.53
C ALA A 58 -1.58 6.61 -6.10
N PRO A 59 -0.52 6.43 -5.29
CA PRO A 59 -0.61 5.82 -3.97
C PRO A 59 -1.62 6.50 -3.05
N ALA A 60 -1.71 7.83 -3.05
CA ALA A 60 -2.62 8.59 -2.19
C ALA A 60 -4.10 8.16 -2.35
N ILE A 61 -4.54 7.84 -3.57
CA ILE A 61 -5.91 7.41 -3.86
C ILE A 61 -6.16 6.03 -3.25
N THR A 62 -5.29 5.06 -3.55
CA THR A 62 -5.43 3.68 -3.04
C THR A 62 -5.27 3.61 -1.53
N VAL A 63 -4.37 4.40 -0.96
CA VAL A 63 -4.18 4.55 0.50
C VAL A 63 -5.48 5.00 1.16
N GLY A 64 -6.18 5.99 0.60
CA GLY A 64 -7.49 6.44 1.11
C GLY A 64 -8.54 5.32 1.10
N ALA A 65 -8.61 4.55 0.00
CA ALA A 65 -9.53 3.42 -0.11
C ALA A 65 -9.24 2.31 0.91
N ILE A 66 -7.97 1.94 1.09
CA ILE A 66 -7.56 0.92 2.07
C ILE A 66 -7.82 1.40 3.50
N ALA A 67 -7.51 2.66 3.80
CA ALA A 67 -7.75 3.26 5.11
C ALA A 67 -9.26 3.26 5.46
N ALA A 68 -10.14 3.49 4.49
CA ALA A 68 -11.59 3.40 4.70
C ALA A 68 -12.08 1.95 4.93
N ALA A 69 -11.35 0.96 4.41
CA ALA A 69 -11.70 -0.45 4.49
C ALA A 69 -11.06 -1.21 5.66
N THR A 70 -10.19 -0.57 6.44
CA THR A 70 -9.44 -1.14 7.56
C THR A 70 -9.57 -0.28 8.82
N SER A 71 -9.20 -0.81 9.99
CA SER A 71 -9.53 -0.19 11.29
C SER A 71 -8.35 -0.01 12.25
N ARG A 72 -7.27 -0.78 12.07
CA ARG A 72 -6.12 -0.86 12.99
C ARG A 72 -4.78 -0.85 12.26
N ILE A 73 -4.68 -1.47 11.08
CA ILE A 73 -3.43 -1.48 10.33
C ILE A 73 -3.10 -0.06 9.86
N ARG A 74 -1.83 0.34 9.98
CA ARG A 74 -1.39 1.65 9.48
C ARG A 74 -1.23 1.59 7.97
N VAL A 75 -1.82 2.55 7.27
CA VAL A 75 -1.81 2.61 5.81
C VAL A 75 -1.03 3.85 5.37
N GLY A 76 -0.29 3.76 4.27
CA GLY A 76 0.40 4.92 3.70
C GLY A 76 1.18 4.63 2.43
N ALA A 77 1.88 5.62 1.91
CA ALA A 77 2.82 5.42 0.81
C ALA A 77 4.10 4.72 1.30
N GLY A 78 4.64 3.84 0.47
CA GLY A 78 5.89 3.10 0.66
C GLY A 78 7.06 3.61 -0.19
N GLY A 79 6.85 4.75 -0.85
CA GLY A 79 7.80 5.36 -1.77
C GLY A 79 7.05 6.23 -2.77
N ASP A 80 6.55 7.39 -2.31
CA ASP A 80 6.13 8.43 -3.25
C ASP A 80 7.37 8.95 -3.98
N MET A 81 7.26 9.15 -5.28
CA MET A 81 8.28 9.77 -6.10
C MET A 81 8.30 11.29 -5.85
N LEU A 82 8.54 11.70 -4.61
CA LEU A 82 8.49 13.11 -4.16
C LEU A 82 9.16 14.12 -5.09
N PRO A 83 10.31 13.84 -5.76
CA PRO A 83 10.89 14.77 -6.74
C PRO A 83 9.96 15.13 -7.91
N ASN A 84 8.94 14.33 -8.18
CA ASN A 84 7.96 14.50 -9.25
C ASN A 84 6.65 15.16 -8.78
N HIS A 85 6.48 15.40 -7.47
CA HIS A 85 5.28 15.99 -6.90
C HIS A 85 5.57 17.37 -6.33
N VAL A 86 4.57 18.26 -6.38
CA VAL A 86 4.66 19.53 -5.64
C VAL A 86 4.60 19.22 -4.15
N PRO A 87 5.60 19.61 -3.32
CA PRO A 87 5.62 19.24 -1.91
C PRO A 87 4.37 19.66 -1.13
N LEU A 88 3.73 20.77 -1.52
CA LEU A 88 2.46 21.21 -0.94
C LEU A 88 1.34 20.20 -1.20
N VAL A 89 1.25 19.65 -2.41
CA VAL A 89 0.21 18.67 -2.78
C VAL A 89 0.43 17.35 -2.06
N ALA A 90 1.69 16.91 -1.93
CA ALA A 90 2.02 15.70 -1.18
C ALA A 90 1.70 15.80 0.33
N ALA A 91 1.64 17.02 0.87
CA ALA A 91 1.31 17.28 2.27
C ALA A 91 -0.20 17.47 2.53
N GLN A 92 -1.02 17.61 1.48
CA GLN A 92 -2.48 17.78 1.54
C GLN A 92 -3.19 16.45 1.70
#